data_AF-A0ABD6PF23-F1
#
_entry.id   AF-A0ABD6PF23-F1
#
_cell.length_a   1.000
_cell.length_b   1.000
_cell.length_c   1.000
_cell.angle_alpha   90.00
_cell.angle_beta   90.00
_cell.angle_gamma   90.00
#
_symmetry.space_group_name_H-M   'P 1'
#
loop_
_entity.id
_entity.type
_entity.pdbx_description
1 polymer ?
#
loop_
_entity_poly.entity_id
_entity_poly.type
_entity_poly.pdbx_seq_one_letter_code
_entity_poly.pdbx_strand_id
1 'polypeptide(L)'
;MEEMHFVYINANARIGAHSISNVSHSDSHIQGICQSAHSIRTFRKDRILQEFSSADEAQLSCQSFLPENYLHLTKVIKPKTLTFDVCFTGFKKSDKERLIEVAEANSLTVRSSVTQNLQMLCCGYNAGPSKVNAARMKGTIVIDEESFVHFIETGEIPDA
;
A
#
# COMPACT_ATOMS: atom_id res chain seq x y z
N MET A 1 -12.36 35.17 2.99
CA MET A 1 -11.46 34.01 3.17
C MET A 1 -11.09 33.54 1.78
N GLU A 2 -9.84 33.20 1.54
CA GLU A 2 -9.39 32.74 0.21
C GLU A 2 -9.97 31.35 -0.06
N GLU A 3 -10.61 31.20 -1.22
CA GLU A 3 -11.18 29.96 -1.72
C GLU A 3 -10.56 29.65 -3.09
N MET A 4 -10.32 28.36 -3.34
CA MET A 4 -9.80 27.89 -4.61
C MET A 4 -10.61 26.71 -5.10
N HIS A 5 -10.99 26.76 -6.38
CA HIS A 5 -11.70 25.71 -7.10
C HIS A 5 -10.83 25.22 -8.24
N PHE A 6 -10.60 23.91 -8.35
CA PHE A 6 -9.71 23.38 -9.37
C PHE A 6 -9.99 21.93 -9.73
N VAL A 7 -9.57 21.54 -10.92
CA VAL A 7 -9.52 20.14 -11.35
C VAL A 7 -8.12 19.60 -11.04
N TYR A 8 -8.05 18.42 -10.43
CA TYR A 8 -6.83 17.80 -9.94
C TYR A 8 -6.71 16.36 -10.38
N ILE A 9 -5.50 15.92 -10.74
CA ILE A 9 -5.19 14.50 -10.96
C ILE A 9 -4.39 13.93 -9.79
N ASN A 10 -4.88 12.84 -9.20
CA ASN A 10 -4.16 12.18 -8.11
C ASN A 10 -3.09 11.20 -8.62
N ALA A 11 -2.28 10.68 -7.69
CA ALA A 11 -1.20 9.75 -8.01
C ALA A 11 -1.66 8.44 -8.69
N ASN A 12 -2.95 8.10 -8.58
CA ASN A 12 -3.56 6.91 -9.16
C ASN A 12 -4.33 7.22 -10.46
N ALA A 13 -3.99 8.33 -11.13
CA ALA A 13 -4.61 8.79 -12.37
C ALA A 13 -6.12 9.09 -12.28
N ARG A 14 -6.66 9.35 -11.08
CA ARG A 14 -8.06 9.78 -10.94
C ARG A 14 -8.13 11.29 -10.96
N ILE A 15 -8.98 11.82 -11.82
CA ILE A 15 -9.27 13.24 -11.95
C ILE A 15 -10.52 13.56 -11.13
N GLY A 16 -10.51 14.71 -10.45
CA GLY A 16 -11.68 15.22 -9.73
C GLY A 16 -11.62 16.74 -9.54
N ALA A 17 -12.78 17.35 -9.42
CA ALA A 17 -12.90 18.75 -9.00
C ALA A 17 -12.80 18.85 -7.47
N HIS A 18 -12.13 19.89 -6.99
CA HIS A 18 -11.93 20.16 -5.57
C HIS A 18 -12.15 21.65 -5.28
N SER A 19 -12.74 21.90 -4.11
CA SER A 19 -12.91 23.23 -3.54
C SER A 19 -12.30 23.25 -2.15
N ILE A 20 -11.36 24.16 -1.91
CA ILE A 20 -10.73 24.36 -0.61
C ILE A 20 -10.86 25.81 -0.15
N SER A 21 -10.96 26.02 1.16
CA SER A 21 -10.93 27.32 1.81
C SER A 21 -9.78 27.43 2.79
N ASN A 22 -9.46 28.66 3.21
CA ASN A 22 -8.33 28.97 4.10
C ASN A 22 -7.01 28.43 3.55
N VAL A 23 -6.72 28.80 2.30
CA VAL A 23 -5.59 28.24 1.57
C VAL A 23 -4.27 28.78 2.09
N SER A 24 -3.30 27.87 2.26
CA SER A 24 -1.89 28.19 2.46
C SER A 24 -1.06 27.63 1.32
N HIS A 25 -0.01 28.36 0.93
CA HIS A 25 0.86 28.01 -0.18
C HIS A 25 2.28 27.73 0.34
N SER A 26 2.89 26.67 -0.17
CA SER A 26 4.34 26.43 -0.12
C SER A 26 4.90 26.38 -1.54
N ASP A 27 6.20 26.14 -1.71
CA ASP A 27 6.82 26.09 -3.03
C ASP A 27 6.15 25.06 -3.96
N SER A 28 5.82 23.88 -3.43
CA SER A 28 5.33 22.73 -4.22
C SER A 28 3.89 22.32 -3.91
N HIS A 29 3.29 22.85 -2.84
CA HIS A 29 1.97 22.41 -2.38
C HIS A 29 1.04 23.58 -2.08
N ILE A 30 -0.25 23.27 -2.12
CA ILE A 30 -1.31 24.07 -1.50
C ILE A 30 -1.99 23.21 -0.45
N GLN A 31 -2.46 23.84 0.62
CA GLN A 31 -3.22 23.17 1.67
C GLN A 31 -4.42 24.03 2.06
N GLY A 32 -5.55 23.39 2.33
CA GLY A 32 -6.75 24.09 2.78
C GLY A 32 -7.80 23.12 3.30
N ILE A 33 -8.90 23.66 3.81
CA ILE A 33 -10.05 22.89 4.28
C ILE A 33 -10.87 22.47 3.06
N CYS A 34 -10.89 21.18 2.75
CA CYS A 34 -11.68 20.64 1.65
C CYS A 34 -13.17 20.68 1.98
N GLN A 35 -13.96 21.37 1.15
CA GLN A 35 -15.39 21.57 1.40
C GLN A 35 -16.18 20.25 1.39
N SER A 36 -15.83 19.30 0.52
CA SER A 36 -16.54 18.01 0.42
C SER A 36 -16.14 17.00 1.51
N ALA A 37 -14.91 17.10 2.03
CA ALA A 37 -14.39 16.15 3.01
C ALA A 37 -14.34 16.69 4.44
N HIS A 38 -14.71 17.97 4.65
CA HIS A 38 -14.65 18.70 5.92
C HIS A 38 -13.35 18.47 6.70
N SER A 39 -12.23 18.39 5.97
CA SER A 39 -10.92 18.07 6.52
C SER A 39 -9.83 18.79 5.74
N ILE A 40 -8.72 19.08 6.43
CA ILE A 40 -7.55 19.69 5.80
C ILE A 40 -6.97 18.71 4.78
N ARG A 41 -6.76 19.18 3.54
CA ARG A 41 -6.12 18.43 2.47
C ARG A 41 -4.99 19.22 1.87
N THR A 42 -3.94 18.49 1.49
CA THR A 42 -2.76 19.04 0.82
C THR A 42 -2.71 18.50 -0.61
N PHE A 43 -2.52 19.40 -1.57
CA PHE A 43 -2.44 19.10 -2.99
C PHE A 43 -1.09 19.55 -3.52
N ARG A 44 -0.52 18.80 -4.45
CA ARG A 44 0.69 19.24 -5.16
C ARG A 44 0.29 20.20 -6.28
N LYS A 45 1.00 21.31 -6.41
CA LYS A 45 0.71 22.34 -7.43
C LYS A 45 0.85 21.80 -8.85
N ASP A 46 1.85 20.94 -9.09
CA ASP A 46 2.12 20.33 -10.40
C ASP A 46 1.04 19.35 -10.89
N ARG A 47 0.04 19.04 -10.05
CA ARG A 47 -1.08 18.15 -10.35
C ARG A 47 -2.43 18.87 -10.44
N ILE A 48 -2.43 20.19 -10.28
CA ILE A 48 -3.59 21.04 -10.56
C ILE A 48 -3.64 21.20 -12.09
N LEU A 49 -4.69 20.66 -12.71
CA LEU A 49 -4.85 20.70 -14.15
C LEU A 49 -5.36 22.07 -14.62
N GLN A 50 -6.31 22.64 -13.88
CA GLN A 50 -6.88 23.95 -14.15
C GLN A 50 -7.61 24.50 -12.92
N GLU A 51 -7.52 25.81 -12.69
CA GLU A 51 -8.26 26.55 -11.67
C GLU A 51 -9.50 27.23 -12.27
N PHE A 52 -10.54 27.40 -11.47
CA PHE A 52 -11.85 27.92 -11.87
C PHE A 52 -12.36 28.95 -10.85
N SER A 53 -13.29 29.80 -11.29
CA SER A 53 -13.89 30.81 -10.42
C SER A 53 -14.99 30.27 -9.51
N SER A 54 -15.54 29.09 -9.82
CA SER A 54 -16.56 28.43 -8.99
C SER A 54 -16.40 26.91 -8.93
N ALA A 55 -16.98 26.31 -7.89
CA ALA A 55 -17.03 24.86 -7.72
C ALA A 55 -17.80 24.17 -8.86
N ASP A 56 -18.89 24.78 -9.33
CA ASP A 56 -19.72 24.23 -10.40
C ASP A 56 -18.96 24.19 -11.72
N GLU A 57 -18.26 25.26 -12.10
CA GLU A 57 -17.43 25.28 -13.31
C GLU A 57 -16.33 24.22 -13.28
N ALA A 58 -15.67 24.04 -12.14
CA ALA A 58 -14.68 22.99 -11.97
C ALA A 58 -15.30 21.61 -12.15
N GLN A 59 -16.50 21.39 -11.59
CA GLN A 59 -17.22 20.11 -11.68
C GLN A 59 -17.68 19.79 -13.11
N LEU A 60 -18.22 20.77 -13.83
CA LEU A 60 -18.60 20.62 -15.24
C LEU A 60 -17.37 20.33 -16.11
N SER A 61 -16.31 21.13 -15.94
CA SER A 61 -15.10 21.04 -16.76
C SER A 61 -14.32 19.75 -16.50
N CYS A 62 -14.37 19.21 -15.28
CA CYS A 62 -13.70 17.97 -14.88
C CYS A 62 -13.97 16.81 -15.85
N GLN A 63 -15.17 16.73 -16.43
CA GLN A 63 -15.57 15.66 -17.35
C GLN A 63 -14.83 15.70 -18.69
N SER A 64 -14.26 16.86 -19.06
CA SER A 64 -13.52 17.04 -20.31
C SER A 64 -12.06 16.60 -20.21
N PHE A 65 -11.54 16.36 -19.00
CA PHE A 65 -10.15 15.96 -18.80
C PHE A 65 -9.99 14.45 -18.89
N LEU A 66 -9.11 14.00 -19.80
CA LEU A 66 -8.77 12.59 -19.97
C LEU A 66 -7.49 12.26 -19.18
N PRO A 67 -7.51 11.27 -18.26
CA PRO A 67 -6.33 10.88 -17.47
C PRO A 67 -5.10 10.53 -18.31
N GLU A 68 -5.29 10.00 -19.51
CA GLU A 68 -4.22 9.58 -20.43
C GLU A 68 -3.27 10.73 -20.78
N ASN A 69 -3.77 11.96 -20.87
CA ASN A 69 -2.98 13.15 -21.18
C ASN A 69 -2.03 13.56 -20.05
N TYR A 70 -2.23 13.02 -18.84
CA TYR A 70 -1.56 13.46 -17.63
C TYR A 70 -0.83 12.32 -16.90
N LEU A 71 -0.64 11.16 -17.56
CA LEU A 71 0.01 10.01 -16.94
C LEU A 71 1.44 10.31 -16.42
N HIS A 72 2.14 11.26 -17.04
CA HIS A 72 3.45 11.75 -16.61
C HIS A 72 3.44 12.41 -15.21
N LEU A 73 2.28 12.84 -14.71
CA LEU A 73 2.10 13.38 -13.36
C LEU A 73 1.73 12.32 -12.31
N THR A 74 1.46 11.08 -12.75
CA THR A 74 0.94 9.99 -11.91
C THR A 74 2.06 9.05 -11.46
N LYS A 75 1.74 8.11 -10.55
CA LYS A 75 2.72 7.10 -10.11
C LYS A 75 2.89 6.07 -11.23
N VAL A 76 4.14 5.79 -11.62
CA VAL A 76 4.46 4.63 -12.45
C VAL A 76 4.04 3.36 -11.71
N ILE A 77 3.01 2.69 -12.22
CA ILE A 77 2.58 1.40 -11.68
C ILE A 77 3.55 0.35 -12.21
N LYS A 78 4.53 -0.03 -11.39
CA LYS A 78 5.33 -1.22 -11.69
C LYS A 78 4.41 -2.46 -11.55
N PRO A 79 4.44 -3.42 -12.49
CA PRO A 79 3.71 -4.67 -12.33
C PRO A 79 4.11 -5.30 -10.99
N LYS A 80 3.12 -5.73 -10.21
CA LYS A 80 3.40 -6.48 -8.97
C LYS A 80 3.92 -7.85 -9.38
N THR A 81 5.16 -8.16 -9.04
CA THR A 81 5.69 -9.53 -9.10
C THR A 81 4.88 -10.39 -8.13
N LEU A 82 4.28 -11.48 -8.62
CA LEU A 82 3.72 -12.49 -7.73
C LEU A 82 4.88 -13.21 -7.05
N THR A 83 4.93 -13.15 -5.72
CA THR A 83 5.92 -13.80 -4.87
C THR A 83 5.21 -14.69 -3.86
N PHE A 84 5.89 -15.75 -3.42
CA PHE A 84 5.44 -16.55 -2.28
C PHE A 84 6.06 -15.97 -1.01
N ASP A 85 5.27 -15.21 -0.24
CA ASP A 85 5.71 -14.47 0.92
C ASP A 85 5.63 -15.34 2.20
N VAL A 86 6.74 -15.41 2.94
CA VAL A 86 6.86 -16.11 4.22
C VAL A 86 7.30 -15.16 5.33
N CYS A 87 6.79 -15.37 6.55
CA CYS A 87 7.19 -14.62 7.74
C CYS A 87 7.61 -15.59 8.84
N PHE A 88 8.75 -15.33 9.48
CA PHE A 88 9.23 -16.08 10.63
C PHE A 88 8.97 -15.31 11.92
N THR A 89 8.41 -15.98 12.93
CA THR A 89 8.14 -15.41 14.25
C THR A 89 8.51 -16.38 15.37
N GLY A 90 8.96 -15.88 16.52
CA GLY A 90 9.21 -16.74 17.67
C GLY A 90 10.53 -17.53 17.64
N PHE A 91 11.46 -17.17 16.76
CA PHE A 91 12.79 -17.76 16.68
C PHE A 91 13.85 -16.84 17.31
N LYS A 92 14.93 -17.42 17.87
CA LYS A 92 16.15 -16.66 18.16
C LYS A 92 16.76 -16.15 16.85
N LYS A 93 17.65 -15.17 16.98
CA LYS A 93 18.29 -14.51 15.84
C LYS A 93 18.98 -15.49 14.89
N SER A 94 19.80 -16.41 15.41
CA SER A 94 20.52 -17.41 14.61
C SER A 94 19.58 -18.32 13.80
N ASP A 95 18.54 -18.85 14.45
CA ASP A 95 17.60 -19.76 13.80
C ASP A 95 16.79 -19.04 12.74
N LYS A 96 16.38 -17.80 13.05
CA LYS A 96 15.68 -16.94 12.10
C LYS A 96 16.54 -16.64 10.87
N GLU A 97 17.81 -16.30 11.06
CA GLU A 97 18.74 -16.01 9.95
C GLU A 97 18.91 -17.24 9.05
N ARG A 98 19.14 -18.42 9.62
CA ARG A 98 19.19 -19.68 8.84
C ARG A 98 17.91 -19.93 8.05
N LEU A 99 16.73 -19.75 8.65
CA LEU A 99 15.46 -19.98 7.97
C LEU A 99 15.21 -18.98 6.84
N ILE A 100 15.68 -17.74 7.00
CA ILE A 100 15.63 -16.71 5.96
C ILE A 100 16.51 -17.13 4.77
N GLU A 101 17.74 -17.58 5.03
CA GLU A 101 18.65 -18.05 3.98
C GLU A 101 18.04 -19.22 3.20
N VAL A 102 17.42 -20.18 3.88
CA VAL A 102 16.73 -21.31 3.25
C VAL A 102 15.55 -20.83 2.39
N ALA A 103 14.74 -19.90 2.88
CA ALA A 103 13.62 -19.35 2.15
C ALA A 103 14.08 -18.61 0.87
N GLU A 104 15.09 -17.74 1.00
CA GLU A 104 15.62 -16.96 -0.12
C GLU A 104 16.29 -17.85 -1.18
N ALA A 105 17.02 -18.89 -0.75
CA ALA A 105 17.61 -19.88 -1.65
C ALA A 105 16.57 -20.64 -2.49
N ASN A 106 15.34 -20.78 -1.97
CA ASN A 106 14.24 -21.46 -2.64
C ASN A 106 13.26 -20.50 -3.34
N SER A 107 13.65 -19.24 -3.56
CA SER A 107 12.84 -18.20 -4.22
C SER A 107 11.57 -17.77 -3.47
N LEU A 108 11.53 -17.97 -2.14
CA LEU A 108 10.49 -17.39 -1.29
C LEU A 108 10.90 -15.96 -0.90
N THR A 109 9.92 -15.09 -0.69
CA THR A 109 10.15 -13.72 -0.23
C THR A 109 9.89 -13.59 1.26
N VAL A 110 10.93 -13.27 2.02
CA VAL A 110 10.79 -13.09 3.47
C VAL A 110 10.19 -11.71 3.79
N ARG A 111 9.16 -11.71 4.65
CA ARG A 111 8.54 -10.51 5.22
C ARG A 111 8.80 -10.42 6.73
N SER A 112 8.93 -9.20 7.22
CA SER A 112 9.13 -8.92 8.64
C SER A 112 7.84 -8.96 9.47
N SER A 113 6.68 -8.88 8.81
CA SER A 113 5.35 -8.81 9.42
C SER A 113 4.32 -9.61 8.63
N VAL A 114 3.17 -9.84 9.27
CA VAL A 114 2.01 -10.50 8.65
C VAL A 114 1.34 -9.48 7.72
N THR A 115 1.73 -9.48 6.44
CA THR A 115 1.17 -8.60 5.40
C THR A 115 -0.19 -9.10 4.92
N GLN A 116 -0.85 -8.40 4.00
CA GLN A 116 -2.13 -8.84 3.42
C GLN A 116 -1.96 -10.04 2.49
N ASN A 117 -0.81 -10.15 1.82
CA ASN A 117 -0.53 -11.17 0.81
C ASN A 117 0.44 -12.24 1.34
N LEU A 118 0.52 -12.42 2.65
CA LEU A 118 1.41 -13.42 3.24
C LEU A 118 0.81 -14.81 3.04
N GLN A 119 1.52 -15.70 2.36
CA GLN A 119 1.09 -17.09 2.15
C GLN A 119 1.34 -17.94 3.40
N MET A 120 2.48 -17.72 4.08
CA MET A 120 2.93 -18.60 5.16
C MET A 120 3.50 -17.84 6.36
N LEU A 121 3.11 -18.26 7.57
CA LEU A 121 3.71 -17.87 8.84
C LEU A 121 4.35 -19.11 9.46
N CYS A 122 5.68 -19.13 9.55
CA CYS A 122 6.43 -20.16 10.26
C CYS A 122 6.66 -19.70 11.72
N CYS A 123 6.18 -20.51 12.66
CA CYS A 123 6.15 -20.24 14.09
C CYS A 123 7.23 -21.04 14.82
N GLY A 124 8.12 -20.34 15.50
CA GLY A 124 9.11 -20.91 16.41
C GLY A 124 8.61 -21.01 17.84
N TYR A 125 9.48 -21.53 18.71
CA TYR A 125 9.23 -21.83 20.13
C TYR A 125 8.80 -20.63 20.99
N ASN A 126 9.08 -19.39 20.56
CA ASN A 126 8.67 -18.16 21.26
C ASN A 126 7.57 -17.39 20.49
N ALA A 127 6.79 -18.04 19.63
CA ALA A 127 5.79 -17.36 18.81
C ALA A 127 4.64 -16.81 19.67
N GLY A 128 4.54 -15.49 19.77
CA GLY A 128 3.45 -14.83 20.50
C GLY A 128 2.10 -14.86 19.76
N PRO A 129 0.96 -14.81 20.49
CA PRO A 129 -0.38 -15.00 19.93
C PRO A 129 -0.78 -13.92 18.93
N SER A 130 -0.23 -12.71 19.04
CA SER A 130 -0.59 -11.57 18.17
C SER A 130 -0.38 -11.85 16.68
N LYS A 131 0.80 -12.36 16.29
CA LYS A 131 1.08 -12.66 14.87
C LYS A 131 0.32 -13.89 14.38
N VAL A 132 0.16 -14.91 15.23
CA VAL A 132 -0.59 -16.12 14.89
C VAL A 132 -2.06 -15.79 14.63
N ASN A 133 -2.69 -15.00 15.49
CA ASN A 133 -4.08 -14.56 15.30
C ASN A 133 -4.23 -13.71 14.05
N ALA A 134 -3.29 -12.78 13.80
CA ALA A 134 -3.28 -11.97 12.58
C ALA A 134 -3.15 -12.81 11.30
N ALA A 135 -2.32 -13.86 11.32
CA ALA A 135 -2.17 -14.79 10.19
C ALA A 135 -3.46 -15.60 9.96
N ARG A 136 -4.04 -16.16 11.03
CA ARG A 136 -5.31 -16.90 10.96
C ARG A 136 -6.45 -16.07 10.39
N MET A 137 -6.61 -14.82 10.84
CA MET A 137 -7.65 -13.92 10.32
C MET A 137 -7.50 -13.60 8.83
N LYS A 138 -6.29 -13.71 8.29
CA LYS A 138 -5.98 -13.44 6.88
C LYS A 138 -5.97 -14.69 6.00
N GLY A 139 -6.24 -15.87 6.59
CA GLY A 139 -6.15 -17.15 5.88
C GLY A 139 -4.70 -17.56 5.52
N THR A 140 -3.71 -16.96 6.18
CA THR A 140 -2.29 -17.35 6.02
C THR A 140 -2.08 -18.74 6.63
N ILE A 141 -1.33 -19.59 5.93
CA ILE A 141 -0.97 -20.93 6.40
C ILE A 141 -0.01 -20.79 7.58
N VAL A 142 -0.35 -21.38 8.73
CA VAL A 142 0.48 -21.32 9.95
C VAL A 142 1.10 -22.68 10.20
N ILE A 143 2.42 -22.75 10.21
CA ILE A 143 3.18 -23.99 10.39
C ILE A 143 4.34 -23.78 11.36
N ASP A 144 4.96 -24.86 11.81
CA ASP A 144 6.20 -24.82 12.59
C ASP A 144 7.45 -24.91 11.69
N GLU A 145 8.62 -25.05 12.31
CA GLU A 145 9.88 -25.17 11.58
C GLU A 145 10.01 -26.49 10.81
N GLU A 146 9.61 -27.61 11.43
CA GLU A 146 9.72 -28.94 10.82
C GLU A 146 8.88 -29.02 9.55
N SER A 147 7.63 -28.56 9.62
CA SER A 147 6.73 -28.46 8.49
C SER A 147 7.24 -27.51 7.42
N PHE A 148 7.94 -26.43 7.79
CA PHE A 148 8.55 -25.52 6.83
C PHE A 148 9.69 -26.19 6.07
N VAL A 149 10.57 -26.91 6.77
CA VAL A 149 11.66 -27.66 6.12
C VAL A 149 11.09 -28.73 5.18
N HIS A 150 10.08 -29.47 5.64
CA HIS A 150 9.38 -30.44 4.79
C HIS A 150 8.81 -29.79 3.52
N PHE A 151 8.12 -28.65 3.67
CA PHE A 151 7.59 -27.88 2.54
C PHE A 151 8.67 -27.44 1.55
N ILE A 152 9.83 -27.01 2.03
CA ILE A 152 10.95 -26.65 1.16
C ILE A 152 11.48 -27.87 0.38
N GLU A 153 11.51 -29.04 1.01
CA GLU A 153 12.03 -30.26 0.40
C GLU A 153 11.05 -30.93 -0.59
N THR A 154 9.75 -30.94 -0.26
CA THR A 154 8.74 -31.71 -1.01
C THR A 154 7.75 -30.85 -1.79
N GLY A 155 7.60 -29.58 -1.40
CA GLY A 155 6.51 -28.72 -1.87
C GLY A 155 5.16 -29.01 -1.21
N GLU A 156 5.08 -29.97 -0.29
CA GLU A 156 3.87 -30.35 0.43
C GLU A 156 3.83 -29.72 1.81
N ILE A 157 2.64 -29.36 2.28
CA ILE A 157 2.44 -28.90 3.66
C ILE A 157 1.87 -30.10 4.42
N PRO A 158 2.59 -30.65 5.42
CA PRO A 158 2.10 -31.80 6.18
C PRO A 158 0.75 -31.49 6.81
N ASP A 159 -0.18 -32.44 6.72
CA ASP A 159 -1.41 -32.38 7.51
C ASP A 159 -1.04 -32.52 9.01
N ALA A 160 -1.58 -31.62 9.84
CA ALA A 160 -1.36 -31.57 11.28
C ALA A 160 -2.04 -32.73 12.03
#